data_AF-A0A1S3GV18-F1
#
_entry.id   AF-A0A1S3GV18-F1
#
_cell.length_a   1.000
_cell.length_b   1.000
_cell.length_c   1.000
_cell.angle_alpha   90.00
_cell.angle_beta   90.00
_cell.angle_gamma   90.00
#
_symmetry.space_group_name_H-M   'P 1'
#
loop_
_entity.id
_entity.type
_entity.pdbx_description
1 polymer ?
#
loop_
_entity_poly.entity_id
_entity_poly.type
_entity_poly.pdbx_seq_one_letter_code
_entity_poly.pdbx_strand_id
1 'polypeptide(L)' 'MKIHGQDPVSFQDVKDEIFDMVKPKDPLKISLQDLINSNQGDTVTTILIDLNGFWTYENREALVANDNENSADLDDT' A
#
# COMPACT_ATOMS: atom_id res chain seq x y z
N MET A 1 -9.01 0.04 11.10
CA MET A 1 -8.65 1.40 11.56
C MET A 1 -9.18 2.37 10.52
N LYS A 2 -10.07 3.32 10.87
CA LYS A 2 -10.49 4.35 9.91
C LYS A 2 -9.31 5.28 9.69
N ILE A 3 -8.74 5.26 8.50
CA ILE A 3 -7.71 6.22 8.12
C ILE A 3 -8.51 7.47 7.69
N HIS A 4 -8.35 8.58 8.42
CA HIS A 4 -9.05 9.86 8.16
C HIS A 4 -10.59 9.86 8.25
N GLY A 5 -11.20 8.92 9.00
CA GLY A 5 -12.66 8.88 9.20
C GLY A 5 -13.47 8.42 7.98
N GLN A 6 -12.81 8.11 6.86
CA GLN A 6 -13.41 7.49 5.69
C GLN A 6 -13.46 5.97 5.83
N ASP A 7 -14.47 5.36 5.22
CA ASP A 7 -14.53 3.91 5.12
C ASP A 7 -13.42 3.41 4.17
N PRO A 8 -12.85 2.22 4.42
CA PRO A 8 -11.79 1.67 3.57
C PRO A 8 -12.25 1.59 2.12
N VAL A 9 -11.40 2.04 1.19
CA VAL A 9 -11.66 1.88 -0.25
C VAL A 9 -11.70 0.40 -0.57
N SER A 10 -12.72 -0.05 -1.31
CA SER A 10 -12.84 -1.46 -1.66
C SER A 10 -11.77 -1.84 -2.68
N PHE A 11 -11.28 -3.06 -2.59
CA PHE A 11 -10.36 -3.59 -3.60
C PHE A 11 -10.97 -3.54 -5.01
N GLN A 12 -12.29 -3.78 -5.11
CA GLN A 12 -12.99 -3.79 -6.39
C GLN A 12 -12.94 -2.43 -7.07
N ASP A 13 -13.15 -1.35 -6.31
CA ASP A 13 -13.05 0.02 -6.84
C ASP A 13 -11.61 0.36 -7.25
N VAL A 14 -10.61 -0.01 -6.44
CA VAL A 14 -9.18 0.21 -6.81
C VAL A 14 -8.83 -0.52 -8.10
N LYS A 15 -9.29 -1.77 -8.24
CA LYS A 15 -9.05 -2.57 -9.44
C LYS A 15 -9.74 -1.95 -10.65
N ASP A 16 -11.01 -1.59 -10.53
CA ASP A 16 -11.80 -1.06 -11.65
C ASP A 16 -11.22 0.29 -12.11
N GLU A 17 -10.85 1.18 -11.19
CA GLU A 17 -10.16 2.43 -11.50
C GLU A 17 -8.81 2.21 -12.21
N ILE A 18 -8.00 1.25 -11.76
CA ILE A 18 -6.72 0.91 -12.43
C ILE A 18 -6.97 0.41 -13.86
N PHE A 19 -7.99 -0.43 -14.09
CA PHE A 19 -8.31 -0.93 -15.42
C PHE A 19 -8.87 0.16 -16.33
N ASP A 20 -9.67 1.09 -15.80
CA ASP A 20 -10.21 2.23 -16.54
C ASP A 20 -9.13 3.25 -16.92
N MET A 21 -8.11 3.43 -16.06
CA MET A 21 -6.94 4.25 -16.36
C MET A 21 -6.04 3.62 -17.44
N VAL A 22 -5.75 2.33 -17.33
CA VAL A 22 -4.75 1.65 -18.18
C VAL A 22 -5.33 1.21 -19.52
N LYS A 23 -6.63 0.86 -19.56
CA LYS A 23 -7.33 0.33 -20.75
C LYS A 23 -6.51 -0.73 -21.48
N PRO A 24 -6.13 -1.82 -20.78
CA PRO A 24 -5.22 -2.80 -21.33
C PRO A 24 -5.81 -3.48 -22.57
N LYS A 25 -4.92 -3.90 -23.48
CA LYS A 25 -5.35 -4.62 -24.70
C LYS A 25 -6.06 -5.94 -24.39
N ASP A 26 -5.66 -6.61 -23.32
CA ASP A 26 -6.30 -7.82 -22.80
C ASP A 26 -7.11 -7.44 -21.55
N PRO A 27 -8.44 -7.68 -21.51
CA PRO A 27 -9.27 -7.26 -20.39
C PRO A 27 -8.98 -8.00 -19.08
N LEU A 28 -8.15 -9.05 -19.10
CA LEU A 28 -7.84 -9.85 -17.91
C LEU A 28 -6.45 -9.57 -17.31
N LYS A 29 -5.63 -8.74 -17.96
CA LYS A 29 -4.27 -8.45 -17.47
C LYS A 29 -3.73 -7.12 -17.98
N ILE A 30 -2.85 -6.53 -17.18
CA ILE A 30 -2.07 -5.35 -17.56
C ILE A 30 -0.64 -5.81 -17.86
N SER A 31 -0.15 -5.52 -19.06
CA SER A 31 1.26 -5.71 -19.42
C SER A 31 2.06 -4.43 -19.18
N LEU A 32 3.39 -4.56 -19.15
CA LEU A 32 4.28 -3.39 -19.14
C LEU A 32 4.03 -2.46 -20.32
N GLN A 33 3.74 -3.02 -21.50
CA GLN A 33 3.43 -2.21 -22.68
C GLN A 33 2.12 -1.43 -22.51
N ASP A 34 1.12 -1.98 -21.83
CA ASP A 34 -0.12 -1.25 -21.52
C ASP A 34 0.14 -0.08 -20.58
N LEU A 35 1.02 -0.25 -19.57
CA LEU A 35 1.43 0.84 -18.67
C LEU A 35 2.19 1.95 -19.39
N ILE A 36 3.08 1.58 -20.32
CA ILE A 36 3.81 2.55 -21.15
C ILE A 36 2.84 3.29 -22.07
N ASN A 37 1.91 2.58 -22.70
CA ASN A 37 0.97 3.16 -23.66
C ASN A 37 -0.10 4.05 -23.00
N SER A 38 -0.54 3.71 -21.78
CA SER A 38 -1.52 4.50 -21.04
C SER A 38 -0.94 5.79 -20.48
N ASN A 39 0.39 5.87 -20.34
CA ASN A 39 1.10 6.94 -19.64
C ASN A 39 0.68 7.09 -18.17
N GLN A 40 0.21 6.00 -17.54
CA GLN A 40 -0.22 5.96 -16.13
C GLN A 40 0.67 5.07 -15.26
N GLY A 41 1.79 4.59 -15.79
CA GLY A 41 2.63 3.60 -15.11
C GLY A 41 3.12 4.03 -13.73
N ASP A 42 3.48 5.30 -13.58
CA ASP A 42 3.91 5.91 -12.31
C ASP A 42 2.77 5.95 -11.27
N THR A 43 1.58 6.39 -11.69
CA THR A 43 0.40 6.50 -10.84
C THR A 43 -0.08 5.13 -10.40
N VAL A 44 -0.20 4.18 -11.34
CA VAL A 44 -0.59 2.78 -11.04
C VAL A 44 0.43 2.14 -10.10
N THR A 45 1.73 2.32 -10.34
CA THR A 45 2.78 1.77 -9.49
C THR A 45 2.71 2.36 -8.08
N THR A 46 2.45 3.67 -7.95
CA THR A 46 2.30 4.33 -6.64
C THR A 46 1.10 3.80 -5.86
N ILE A 47 -0.04 3.63 -6.54
CA ILE A 47 -1.25 3.03 -5.95
C ILE A 47 -0.96 1.61 -5.45
N LEU A 48 -0.20 0.82 -6.22
CA LEU A 48 0.10 -0.58 -5.91
C LEU A 48 1.21 -0.78 -4.86
N ILE A 49 2.13 0.16 -4.71
CA ILE A 49 3.32 0.00 -3.85
C ILE A 49 3.06 0.33 -2.36
N ASP A 50 1.99 1.08 -2.04
CA ASP A 50 1.57 1.43 -0.68
C ASP A 50 2.71 1.93 0.26
N LEU A 51 2.69 3.26 0.44
CA LEU A 51 3.55 4.04 1.30
C LEU A 51 3.60 3.55 2.77
N ASN A 52 2.56 2.89 3.29
CA ASN A 52 2.54 2.39 4.67
C ASN A 52 3.45 1.17 4.88
N GLY A 53 3.59 0.33 3.86
CA GLY A 53 4.53 -0.80 3.87
C GLY A 53 5.98 -0.32 3.84
N PHE A 54 6.27 0.70 3.04
CA PHE A 54 7.59 1.35 2.99
C PHE A 54 7.95 2.00 4.33
N TRP A 55 7.00 2.74 4.94
CA TRP A 55 7.21 3.43 6.22
C TRP A 55 7.45 2.48 7.40
N THR A 56 6.71 1.36 7.47
CA THR A 56 6.91 0.33 8.50
C THR A 56 8.28 -0.35 8.37
N TYR A 57 8.74 -0.56 7.14
CA TYR A 57 10.02 -1.18 6.85
C TYR A 57 11.22 -0.29 7.23
N GLU A 58 11.14 1.02 6.95
CA GLU A 58 12.16 2.01 7.31
C GLU A 58 12.24 2.21 8.84
N ASN A 59 11.09 2.28 9.52
CA ASN A 59 11.03 2.56 10.96
C ASN A 59 11.16 1.30 11.85
N ARG A 60 11.54 0.15 11.30
CA ARG A 60 11.52 -1.15 11.98
C ARG A 60 12.38 -1.19 13.26
N GLU A 61 13.48 -0.44 13.32
CA GLU A 61 14.38 -0.45 14.48
C GLU A 61 13.84 0.37 15.66
N ALA A 62 13.10 1.45 15.38
CA ALA A 62 12.48 2.27 16.42
C ALA A 62 11.32 1.56 17.14
N LEU A 63 10.61 0.67 16.43
CA LEU A 63 9.56 -0.15 17.03
C LEU A 63 10.12 -1.24 17.95
N VAL A 64 11.30 -1.79 17.64
CA VAL A 64 12.01 -2.79 18.47
C VAL A 64 12.56 -2.16 19.76
N ALA A 65 13.00 -0.91 19.72
CA ALA A 65 13.46 -0.20 20.93
C ALA A 65 12.33 0.04 21.94
N ASN A 66 11.11 0.37 21.47
CA ASN A 66 9.96 0.63 22.33
C ASN A 66 9.36 -0.66 22.96
N ASP A 67 9.49 -1.82 22.31
CA ASP A 67 9.06 -3.11 22.89
C ASP A 67 9.98 -3.59 24.04
N ASN A 68 11.26 -3.21 24.02
CA ASN A 68 12.20 -3.53 25.09
C ASN A 68 11.98 -2.67 26.35
N GLU A 69 11.43 -1.46 26.24
CA GLU A 69 11.09 -0.65 27.43
C GLU A 69 9.79 -1.15 28.09
N ASN A 70 8.80 -1.58 27.32
CA ASN A 70 7.53 -2.11 27.86
C ASN A 70 7.65 -3.50 28.52
N SER A 71 8.73 -4.25 28.27
CA SER A 71 8.98 -5.55 28.90
C SER A 71 9.77 -5.46 30.21
N ALA A 72 10.34 -4.30 30.54
CA ALA A 72 11.04 -4.07 31.80
C ALA A 72 10.09 -3.77 32.98
N ASP A 73 8.82 -3.46 32.72
CA ASP A 73 7.83 -3.09 33.74
C ASP A 73 6.93 -4.27 34.20
N LEU A 74 7.22 -5.50 33.77
CA LEU A 74 6.43 -6.70 34.11
C LEU A 74 7.10 -7.66 35.12
N ASP A 75 8.29 -7.33 35.64
CA ASP A 75 9.02 -8.18 36.61
C ASP A 75 8.97 -7.64 38.06
N ASP A 76 8.06 -6.71 38.37
CA ASP A 76 7.86 -6.21 39.74
C ASP A 76 6.37 -6.07 40.09
N THR A 77 5.63 -7.20 40.10
CA THR A 77 4.44 -7.37 40.98
C THR A 77 4.01 -8.82 41.16
#